data_AF-A0A959ENZ0-F1
#
_entry.id   AF-A0A959ENZ0-F1
#
_cell.length_a   1.000
_cell.length_b   1.000
_cell.length_c   1.000
_cell.angle_alpha   90.00
_cell.angle_beta   90.00
_cell.angle_gamma   90.00
#
_symmetry.space_group_name_H-M   'P 1'
#
loop_
_entity.id
_entity.type
_entity.pdbx_description
1 polymer ?
#
loop_
_entity_poly.entity_id
_entity_poly.type
_entity_poly.pdbx_seq_one_letter_code
_entity_poly.pdbx_strand_id
1 'polypeptide(L)'
;GGCAAEAMRVVGAMNRIGVRWTPGKQNGEPVRVQFNLPIRFKLEDPLPYEMIGPDTVYVEFDTPLAYRKGEEALTAFLDSVLTYPEIGNDSCLVGDMDVKMLVQPNGSIKVLNVNDFNNLGFDFQFEAIRA
;
A
#
# COMPACT_ATOMS: atom_id res chain seq x y z
N GLY A 1 18.55 28.43 -1.29
CA GLY A 1 17.71 27.22 -1.30
C GLY A 1 16.27 27.60 -1.05
N GLY A 2 15.33 27.14 -1.88
CA GLY A 2 13.92 27.60 -1.90
C GLY A 2 13.06 27.13 -0.73
N CYS A 3 13.39 26.02 -0.07
CA CYS A 3 12.55 25.44 0.99
C CYS A 3 12.39 26.35 2.22
N ALA A 4 13.41 27.16 2.55
CA ALA A 4 13.34 28.10 3.66
C ALA A 4 12.34 29.24 3.41
N ALA A 5 12.30 29.76 2.18
CA ALA A 5 11.36 30.82 1.79
C ALA A 5 9.91 30.32 1.85
N GLU A 6 9.69 29.07 1.42
CA GLU A 6 8.35 28.49 1.43
C GLU A 6 7.86 28.16 2.84
N ALA A 7 8.72 27.65 3.72
CA ALA A 7 8.39 27.45 5.13
C ALA A 7 7.97 28.77 5.79
N MET A 8 8.69 29.86 5.53
CA MET A 8 8.35 31.20 6.01
C MET A 8 7.02 31.71 5.42
N ARG A 9 6.74 31.44 4.14
CA ARG A 9 5.48 31.80 3.49
C ARG A 9 4.30 31.10 4.16
N VAL A 10 4.42 29.81 4.48
CA VAL A 10 3.37 29.01 5.15
C VAL A 10 3.07 29.57 6.54
N VAL A 11 4.10 29.79 7.36
CA VAL A 11 3.92 30.39 8.70
C VAL A 11 3.30 31.79 8.60
N GLY A 12 3.75 32.61 7.64
CA GLY A 12 3.16 33.92 7.37
C GLY A 12 1.71 33.84 6.85
N ALA A 13 1.36 32.81 6.09
CA ALA A 13 0.00 32.57 5.62
C ALA A 13 -0.93 32.15 6.76
N MET A 14 -0.49 31.27 7.67
CA MET A 14 -1.25 30.88 8.87
C MET A 14 -1.67 32.09 9.69
N ASN A 15 -0.77 33.06 9.87
CA ASN A 15 -1.08 34.32 10.53
C ASN A 15 -2.11 35.18 9.78
N ARG A 16 -2.03 35.21 8.44
CA ARG A 16 -2.92 35.99 7.56
C ARG A 16 -4.33 35.43 7.46
N ILE A 17 -4.48 34.11 7.31
CA ILE A 17 -5.78 33.44 7.16
C ILE A 17 -6.46 33.16 8.53
N GLY A 18 -5.86 33.62 9.63
CA GLY A 18 -6.45 33.54 10.96
C GLY A 18 -6.36 32.18 11.63
N VAL A 19 -5.44 31.30 11.22
CA VAL A 19 -5.14 30.08 11.98
C VAL A 19 -4.51 30.50 13.31
N ARG A 20 -5.30 30.48 14.38
CA ARG A 20 -4.85 30.80 15.74
C ARG A 20 -4.51 29.51 16.47
N TRP A 21 -3.35 29.50 17.11
CA TRP A 21 -2.92 28.41 17.97
C TRP A 21 -3.42 28.64 19.39
N THR A 22 -3.86 27.58 20.07
CA THR A 22 -4.15 27.63 21.50
C THR A 22 -2.82 27.57 22.26
N PRO A 23 -2.49 28.58 23.09
CA PRO A 23 -1.24 28.58 23.84
C PRO A 23 -1.22 27.43 24.86
N GLY A 24 -0.02 26.89 25.13
CA GLY A 24 0.16 26.00 26.26
C GLY A 24 -0.14 26.71 27.58
N LYS A 25 -0.54 25.96 28.61
CA LYS A 25 -0.86 26.49 29.93
C LYS A 25 0.07 25.93 31.00
N GLN A 26 0.48 26.76 31.95
CA GLN A 26 1.13 26.38 33.18
C GLN A 26 0.30 26.92 34.35
N ASN A 27 -0.12 26.06 35.28
CA ASN A 27 -1.00 26.43 36.40
C ASN A 27 -2.32 27.14 35.99
N GLY A 28 -2.85 26.80 34.81
CA GLY A 28 -4.06 27.43 34.27
C GLY A 28 -3.80 28.72 33.49
N GLU A 29 -2.59 29.28 33.56
CA GLU A 29 -2.21 30.50 32.86
C GLU A 29 -1.52 30.21 31.52
N PRO A 30 -1.83 30.95 30.43
CA PRO A 30 -1.13 30.81 29.15
C PRO A 30 0.35 31.16 29.26
N VAL A 31 1.21 30.32 28.70
CA VAL A 31 2.67 30.52 28.68
C VAL A 31 3.23 30.51 27.26
N ARG A 32 4.44 31.10 27.10
CA ARG A 32 5.19 31.06 25.84
C ARG A 32 5.75 29.66 25.62
N VAL A 33 5.43 29.07 24.47
CA VAL A 33 5.88 27.72 24.09
C VAL A 33 6.66 27.81 22.79
N GLN A 34 7.81 27.14 22.74
CA GLN A 34 8.52 26.86 21.51
C GLN A 34 8.05 25.52 20.97
N PHE A 35 7.64 25.48 19.71
CA PHE A 35 7.17 24.28 19.03
C PHE A 35 7.82 24.16 17.66
N ASN A 36 8.30 22.96 17.33
CA ASN A 36 8.89 22.67 16.03
C ASN A 36 7.78 22.11 15.12
N LEU A 37 7.30 22.92 14.18
CA LEU A 37 6.30 22.50 13.20
C LEU A 37 6.96 21.62 12.13
N PRO A 38 6.62 20.32 12.01
CA PRO A 38 7.17 19.47 10.96
C PRO A 38 6.53 19.84 9.60
N ILE A 39 7.21 20.66 8.81
CA ILE A 39 6.84 20.94 7.43
C ILE A 39 7.53 19.92 6.51
N ARG A 40 6.75 19.07 5.86
CA ARG A 40 7.26 18.14 4.83
C ARG A 40 6.93 18.71 3.46
N PHE A 41 7.95 19.03 2.68
CA PHE A 41 7.80 19.35 1.27
C PHE A 41 7.69 18.04 0.49
N LYS A 42 6.57 17.82 -0.19
CA LYS A 42 6.54 16.87 -1.31
C LYS A 42 6.98 17.66 -2.54
N LEU A 43 8.19 17.36 -3.02
CA LEU A 43 8.79 18.09 -4.15
C LEU A 43 8.18 17.66 -5.49
N GLU A 44 7.69 16.43 -5.56
CA GLU A 44 7.06 15.83 -6.73
C GLU A 44 5.90 14.97 -6.25
N ASP A 45 4.81 14.95 -7.00
CA ASP A 45 3.80 13.91 -6.85
C ASP A 45 4.45 12.57 -7.22
N PRO A 46 4.15 11.49 -6.49
CA PRO A 46 4.67 10.19 -6.86
C PRO A 46 4.26 9.90 -8.30
N LEU A 47 5.17 9.32 -9.08
CA LEU A 47 4.82 8.83 -10.40
C LEU A 47 3.64 7.85 -10.26
N PRO A 48 2.66 7.86 -11.17
CA PRO A 48 1.53 6.93 -11.11
C PRO A 48 1.93 5.49 -11.47
N TYR A 49 3.24 5.23 -11.55
CA TYR A 49 3.85 3.96 -11.91
C TYR A 49 5.16 3.74 -11.16
N GLU A 50 5.49 2.47 -10.99
CA GLU A 50 6.77 1.98 -10.50
C GLU A 50 7.49 1.21 -11.61
N MET A 51 8.82 1.21 -11.60
CA MET A 51 9.60 0.38 -12.51
C MET A 51 9.87 -0.98 -11.86
N ILE A 52 9.32 -2.06 -12.41
CA ILE A 52 9.59 -3.43 -11.97
C ILE A 52 10.45 -4.11 -13.03
N GLY A 53 11.77 -4.07 -12.84
CA GLY A 53 12.72 -4.50 -13.85
C GLY A 53 12.65 -3.59 -15.10
N PRO A 54 12.46 -4.13 -16.32
CA PRO A 54 12.29 -3.33 -17.53
C PRO A 54 10.87 -2.76 -17.69
N ASP A 55 9.90 -3.21 -16.88
CA ASP A 55 8.48 -2.92 -17.08
C ASP A 55 8.05 -1.69 -16.26
N THR A 56 7.24 -0.83 -16.88
CA THR A 56 6.52 0.26 -16.23
C THR A 56 5.18 -0.27 -15.70
N VAL A 57 5.04 -0.36 -14.39
CA VAL A 57 3.87 -0.92 -13.71
C VAL A 57 3.09 0.20 -13.05
N TYR A 58 1.93 0.52 -13.58
CA TYR A 58 1.06 1.55 -13.02
C TYR A 58 0.53 1.09 -11.65
N VAL A 59 0.41 2.03 -10.71
CA VAL A 59 -0.15 1.80 -9.36
C VAL A 59 -1.40 2.64 -9.12
N GLU A 60 -1.62 3.66 -9.95
CA GLU A 60 -2.84 4.44 -10.02
C GLU A 60 -3.55 4.15 -11.35
N PHE A 61 -4.86 3.92 -11.30
CA PHE A 61 -5.67 3.58 -12.47
C PHE A 61 -7.04 4.25 -12.41
N ASP A 62 -7.54 4.75 -13.54
CA ASP A 62 -8.88 5.32 -13.63
C ASP A 62 -9.97 4.24 -13.49
N THR A 63 -9.71 3.06 -14.04
CA THR A 63 -10.58 1.89 -13.96
C THR A 63 -9.85 0.80 -13.17
N PRO A 64 -10.42 0.32 -12.05
CA PRO A 64 -9.76 -0.70 -11.26
C PRO A 64 -9.58 -1.99 -12.05
N LEU A 65 -8.52 -2.72 -11.73
CA LEU A 65 -8.32 -4.07 -12.22
C LEU A 65 -9.48 -4.96 -11.76
N ALA A 66 -10.08 -5.70 -12.68
CA ALA A 66 -11.19 -6.61 -12.39
C ALA A 66 -11.00 -7.92 -13.16
N TYR A 67 -11.40 -9.04 -12.56
CA TYR A 67 -11.43 -10.30 -13.28
C TYR A 67 -12.54 -10.28 -14.34
N ARG A 68 -12.23 -10.71 -15.57
CA ARG A 68 -13.15 -10.60 -16.72
C ARG A 68 -14.52 -11.25 -16.49
N LYS A 69 -14.59 -12.31 -15.68
CA LYS A 69 -15.83 -13.03 -15.36
C LYS A 69 -16.50 -12.55 -14.06
N GLY A 70 -15.96 -11.51 -13.42
CA GLY A 70 -16.40 -11.02 -12.12
C GLY A 70 -15.79 -11.80 -10.96
N GLU A 71 -15.74 -11.18 -9.80
CA GLU A 71 -15.09 -11.72 -8.60
C GLU A 71 -15.69 -13.07 -8.15
N GLU A 72 -17.01 -13.27 -8.27
CA GLU A 72 -17.66 -14.55 -7.92
C GLU A 72 -17.12 -15.72 -8.74
N ALA A 73 -16.89 -15.50 -10.05
CA ALA A 73 -16.33 -16.51 -10.93
C ALA A 73 -14.84 -16.73 -10.68
N LEU A 74 -14.13 -15.74 -10.15
CA LEU A 74 -12.74 -15.90 -9.70
C LEU A 74 -12.70 -16.81 -8.47
N THR A 75 -13.51 -16.53 -7.45
CA THR A 75 -13.60 -17.36 -6.24
C THR A 75 -13.97 -18.80 -6.58
N ALA A 76 -15.02 -19.00 -7.37
CA ALA A 76 -15.42 -20.35 -7.78
C ALA A 76 -14.34 -21.08 -8.59
N PHE A 77 -13.59 -20.36 -9.43
CA PHE A 77 -12.46 -20.92 -10.15
C PHE A 77 -11.36 -21.35 -9.18
N LEU A 78 -10.95 -20.47 -8.26
CA LEU A 78 -9.94 -20.77 -7.24
C LEU A 78 -10.36 -21.99 -6.41
N ASP A 79 -11.57 -22.02 -5.88
CA ASP A 79 -12.09 -23.16 -5.11
C ASP A 79 -12.08 -24.47 -5.91
N SER A 80 -12.27 -24.41 -7.23
CA SER A 80 -12.29 -25.58 -8.10
C SER A 80 -10.90 -26.13 -8.44
N VAL A 81 -9.85 -25.30 -8.35
CA VAL A 81 -8.48 -25.68 -8.73
C VAL A 81 -7.53 -25.79 -7.54
N LEU A 82 -7.82 -25.10 -6.43
CA LEU A 82 -6.99 -25.11 -5.24
C LEU A 82 -7.02 -26.49 -4.59
N THR A 83 -5.88 -27.18 -4.65
CA THR A 83 -5.67 -28.44 -3.93
C THR A 83 -4.91 -28.13 -2.65
N TYR A 84 -5.57 -28.30 -1.51
CA TYR A 84 -4.90 -28.19 -0.21
C TYR A 84 -4.05 -29.45 0.04
N PRO A 85 -2.76 -29.34 0.36
CA PRO A 85 -1.93 -30.49 0.68
C PRO A 85 -2.40 -31.15 1.98
N GLU A 86 -2.38 -32.49 2.03
CA GLU A 86 -2.94 -33.28 3.14
C GLU A 86 -2.26 -33.02 4.51
N ILE A 87 -1.06 -32.43 4.52
CA ILE A 87 -0.28 -32.10 5.73
C ILE A 87 -1.02 -31.10 6.65
N GLY A 88 -2.10 -30.45 6.17
CA GLY A 88 -2.92 -29.50 6.92
C GLY A 88 -4.32 -29.97 7.35
N ASN A 89 -4.67 -31.26 7.18
CA ASN A 89 -6.02 -31.74 7.54
C ASN A 89 -6.28 -31.81 9.07
N ASP A 90 -5.29 -31.47 9.89
CA ASP A 90 -5.43 -31.16 11.32
C ASP A 90 -5.56 -29.63 11.54
N SER A 91 -6.67 -29.13 11.00
CA SER A 91 -7.52 -27.94 11.30
C SER A 91 -7.00 -26.57 11.79
N CYS A 92 -5.71 -26.32 12.03
CA CYS A 92 -5.30 -25.04 12.66
C CYS A 92 -4.43 -24.13 11.79
N LEU A 93 -3.96 -24.59 10.64
CA LEU A 93 -3.07 -23.82 9.77
C LEU A 93 -3.85 -23.32 8.55
N VAL A 94 -4.68 -22.31 8.75
CA VAL A 94 -5.19 -21.50 7.63
C VAL A 94 -3.98 -20.75 7.08
N GLY A 95 -3.53 -21.09 5.87
CA GLY A 95 -2.45 -20.41 5.19
C GLY A 95 -2.95 -19.10 4.57
N ASP A 96 -2.56 -17.96 5.12
CA ASP A 96 -2.76 -16.69 4.43
C ASP A 96 -1.56 -16.49 3.48
N MET A 97 -1.83 -16.52 2.17
CA MET A 97 -0.81 -16.41 1.13
C MET A 97 -1.12 -15.20 0.24
N ASP A 98 -0.19 -14.27 0.18
CA ASP A 98 -0.25 -13.11 -0.71
C ASP A 98 0.47 -13.43 -2.03
N VAL A 99 -0.29 -13.57 -3.11
CA VAL A 99 0.27 -13.70 -4.46
C VAL A 99 0.26 -12.34 -5.15
N LYS A 100 1.45 -11.76 -5.36
CA LYS A 100 1.62 -10.55 -6.18
C LYS A 100 1.77 -10.94 -7.64
N MET A 101 0.83 -10.51 -8.47
CA MET A 101 0.84 -10.74 -9.91
C MET A 101 0.99 -9.44 -10.70
N LEU A 102 1.74 -9.52 -11.80
CA LEU A 102 1.80 -8.50 -12.84
C LEU A 102 0.81 -8.86 -13.95
N VAL A 103 -0.17 -8.01 -14.18
CA VAL A 103 -1.12 -8.16 -15.29
C VAL A 103 -0.62 -7.36 -16.49
N GLN A 104 -0.36 -8.04 -17.60
CA GLN A 104 0.09 -7.42 -18.85
C GLN A 104 -1.08 -6.79 -19.63
N PRO A 105 -0.82 -5.86 -20.57
CA PRO A 105 -1.86 -5.24 -21.40
C PRO A 105 -2.74 -6.23 -22.19
N ASN A 106 -2.20 -7.41 -22.52
CA ASN A 106 -2.95 -8.48 -23.19
C ASN A 106 -3.81 -9.32 -22.24
N GLY A 107 -3.78 -9.04 -20.93
CA GLY A 107 -4.48 -9.78 -19.88
C GLY A 107 -3.78 -11.05 -19.40
N SER A 108 -2.58 -11.35 -19.90
CA SER A 108 -1.75 -12.42 -19.32
C SER A 108 -1.17 -11.99 -17.98
N ILE A 109 -0.99 -12.95 -17.08
CA ILE A 109 -0.46 -12.70 -15.73
C ILE A 109 0.95 -13.27 -15.61
N LYS A 110 1.77 -12.63 -14.77
CA LYS A 110 3.08 -13.13 -14.35
C LYS A 110 3.17 -13.03 -12.84
N VAL A 111 3.47 -14.13 -12.16
CA VAL A 111 3.70 -14.10 -10.71
C VAL A 111 5.00 -13.35 -10.44
N LEU A 112 4.93 -12.29 -9.65
CA LEU A 112 6.08 -11.50 -9.21
C LEU A 112 6.63 -12.04 -7.89
N ASN A 113 5.74 -12.37 -6.96
CA ASN A 113 6.11 -12.84 -5.63
C ASN A 113 4.95 -13.62 -5.00
N VAL A 114 5.27 -14.66 -4.23
CA VAL A 114 4.35 -15.35 -3.34
C VAL A 114 4.88 -15.18 -1.92
N ASN A 115 4.13 -14.49 -1.08
CA ASN A 115 4.43 -14.33 0.34
C ASN A 115 3.55 -15.30 1.12
N ASP A 116 4.19 -16.26 1.78
CA ASP A 116 3.53 -17.16 2.73
C ASP A 116 3.75 -16.62 4.15
N PHE A 117 2.71 -16.05 4.76
CA PHE A 117 2.80 -15.45 6.09
C PHE A 117 2.92 -16.49 7.22
N ASN A 118 2.52 -17.74 6.96
CA ASN A 118 2.46 -18.79 7.96
C ASN A 118 3.59 -19.81 7.81
N ASN A 119 4.53 -19.58 6.88
CA ASN A 119 5.71 -20.41 6.64
C ASN A 119 5.33 -21.90 6.55
N LEU A 120 4.28 -22.19 5.78
CA LEU A 120 3.66 -23.51 5.61
C LEU A 120 4.59 -24.52 4.91
N GLY A 121 5.71 -24.04 4.38
CA GLY A 121 6.78 -24.85 3.79
C GLY A 121 6.79 -24.83 2.26
N PHE A 122 7.84 -25.41 1.68
CA PHE A 122 8.05 -25.40 0.23
C PHE A 122 6.91 -26.06 -0.56
N ASP A 123 6.25 -27.08 -0.01
CA ASP A 123 5.17 -27.81 -0.68
C ASP A 123 3.96 -26.91 -0.98
N PHE A 124 3.61 -26.00 -0.07
CA PHE A 124 2.54 -25.01 -0.30
C PHE A 124 2.93 -23.95 -1.33
N GLN A 125 4.21 -23.54 -1.35
CA GLN A 125 4.73 -22.60 -2.35
C GLN A 125 4.69 -23.19 -3.76
N PHE A 126 4.91 -24.50 -3.91
CA PHE A 126 4.87 -25.17 -5.21
C PHE A 126 3.45 -25.26 -5.80
N GLU A 127 2.45 -25.59 -4.99
CA GLU A 127 1.06 -25.68 -5.48
C GLU A 127 0.51 -24.29 -5.86
N ALA A 128 0.84 -23.24 -5.11
CA ALA A 128 0.47 -21.87 -5.43
C ALA A 128 1.06 -21.34 -6.76
N ILE A 129 2.17 -21.91 -7.24
CA ILE A 129 2.79 -21.54 -8.53
C ILE A 129 2.27 -22.41 -9.69
N ARG A 130 1.63 -23.55 -9.39
CA ARG A 130 1.12 -24.52 -10.39
C ARG A 130 -0.33 -24.33 -10.80
N ALA A 131 -1.18 -23.76 -9.94
CA ALA A 131 -2.58 -23.47 -10.22
C ALA A 131 -2.76 -22.25 -11.14
#